data_AF-A0A958FQI0-F1
#
_entry.id   AF-A0A958FQI0-F1
#
_cell.length_a   1.000
_cell.length_b   1.000
_cell.length_c   1.000
_cell.angle_alpha   90.00
_cell.angle_beta   90.00
_cell.angle_gamma   90.00
#
_symmetry.space_group_name_H-M   'P 1'
#
loop_
_entity.id
_entity.type
_entity.pdbx_description
1 polymer ?
#
loop_
_entity_poly.entity_id
_entity_poly.type
_entity_poly.pdbx_seq_one_letter_code
_entity_poly.pdbx_strand_id
1 'polypeptide(L)'
;MRRIFVIAFWEWKQFLKTRRFWLVTFLAPVVAAALLLMPTYYYQTSQANQSQVIGCVSLDTTHYCEMLSDRLLAEMETNTRFGKLLIESIPPDTSDALRMDIIERDALKHALDSLYSAYDKVQERRQYLFSRPDSPTKTRLLRESYDELIATREQLDLSRETGKRLSVRVDTLMRKETLSKADSLLNTKRISGYIVINPPKFFDGKVEFHSRQPRNVASLQPLEHALQVLLVEERMRQSDFQVDKIQEMMRPVIIEEVLAEGSAKYRFSVRETYIAPVILLVCFLVVLLTTTMFLAISIHTEKSRRMAELIIASASTFQIVTGKSLGIWLLGIVQILAGTLVAGLLIQLNMLSSIAVPFLDWEY
;
A
#
# COMPACT_ATOMS: atom_id res chain seq x y z
N MET A 1 49.35 -32.35 -2.67
CA MET A 1 48.18 -31.78 -1.94
C MET A 1 48.52 -31.31 -0.52
N ARG A 2 49.14 -32.13 0.34
CA ARG A 2 49.42 -31.78 1.75
C ARG A 2 50.14 -30.43 1.96
N ARG A 3 51.07 -30.05 1.08
CA ARG A 3 51.78 -28.75 1.14
C ARG A 3 50.89 -27.54 0.86
N ILE A 4 49.88 -27.68 -0.02
CA ILE A 4 48.93 -26.61 -0.35
C ILE A 4 48.14 -26.22 0.90
N PHE A 5 47.65 -27.21 1.65
CA PHE A 5 46.92 -26.98 2.90
C PHE A 5 47.79 -26.36 4.00
N VAL A 6 49.06 -26.75 4.10
CA VAL A 6 50.00 -26.15 5.07
C VAL A 6 50.23 -24.67 4.76
N ILE A 7 50.44 -24.33 3.49
CA ILE A 7 50.60 -22.93 3.05
C ILE A 7 49.30 -22.15 3.32
N ALA A 8 48.14 -22.70 2.96
CA ALA A 8 46.85 -22.05 3.18
C ALA A 8 46.57 -21.78 4.67
N PHE A 9 46.79 -22.77 5.54
CA PHE A 9 46.56 -22.63 6.98
C PHE A 9 47.53 -21.64 7.62
N TRP A 10 48.78 -21.62 7.18
CA TRP A 10 49.77 -20.66 7.65
C TRP A 10 49.38 -19.23 7.28
N GLU A 11 48.99 -19.01 6.03
CA GLU A 11 48.55 -17.71 5.52
C GLU A 11 47.30 -17.22 6.28
N TRP A 12 46.29 -18.09 6.43
CA TRP A 12 45.08 -17.82 7.20
C TRP A 12 45.40 -17.38 8.64
N LYS A 13 46.29 -18.10 9.32
CA LYS A 13 46.70 -17.78 10.70
C LYS A 13 47.46 -16.45 10.79
N GLN A 14 48.23 -16.08 9.77
CA GLN A 14 48.95 -14.80 9.73
C GLN A 14 47.97 -13.62 9.66
N PHE A 15 46.95 -13.73 8.81
CA PHE A 15 45.92 -12.70 8.69
C PHE A 15 45.08 -12.57 9.97
N LEU A 16 44.66 -13.68 10.58
CA LEU A 16 43.90 -13.67 11.84
C LEU A 16 44.65 -13.03 13.02
N LYS A 17 45.98 -13.09 13.05
CA LYS A 17 46.78 -12.43 14.09
C LYS A 17 46.91 -10.92 13.91
N THR A 18 46.52 -10.39 12.75
CA THR A 18 46.69 -8.98 12.44
C THR A 18 45.56 -8.17 13.06
N ARG A 19 45.87 -7.17 13.90
CA ARG A 19 44.86 -6.29 14.52
C ARG A 19 43.93 -5.63 13.49
N ARG A 20 44.49 -5.29 12.32
CA ARG A 20 43.76 -4.68 11.20
C ARG A 20 42.67 -5.59 10.63
N PHE A 21 42.87 -6.92 10.65
CA PHE A 21 41.88 -7.87 10.16
C PHE A 21 40.60 -7.79 10.99
N TRP A 22 40.72 -7.88 12.32
CA TRP A 22 39.57 -7.83 13.22
C TRP A 22 38.88 -6.47 13.21
N LEU A 23 39.66 -5.39 13.15
CA LEU A 23 39.11 -4.04 13.03
C LEU A 23 38.24 -3.92 11.78
N VAL A 24 38.76 -4.28 10.60
CA VAL A 24 38.00 -4.18 9.34
C VAL A 24 36.82 -5.16 9.31
N THR A 25 36.99 -6.38 9.81
CA THR A 25 35.95 -7.42 9.79
C THR A 25 34.71 -7.04 10.57
N PHE A 26 34.85 -6.37 11.72
CA PHE A 26 33.71 -5.91 12.51
C PHE A 26 33.28 -4.48 12.18
N LEU A 27 34.22 -3.57 11.90
CA LEU A 27 33.89 -2.17 11.63
C LEU A 27 33.21 -1.99 10.27
N ALA A 28 33.64 -2.72 9.23
CA ALA A 28 33.07 -2.58 7.89
C ALA A 28 31.56 -2.89 7.84
N PRO A 29 31.04 -4.01 8.39
CA PRO A 29 29.60 -4.26 8.40
C PRO A 29 28.82 -3.25 9.26
N VAL A 30 29.39 -2.76 10.37
CA VAL A 30 28.75 -1.73 11.20
C VAL A 30 28.65 -0.40 10.45
N VAL A 31 29.73 0.03 9.79
CA VAL A 31 29.73 1.26 8.99
C VAL A 31 28.78 1.13 7.79
N ALA A 32 28.76 -0.03 7.13
CA ALA A 32 27.83 -0.31 6.06
C ALA A 32 26.37 -0.27 6.54
N ALA A 33 26.05 -0.90 7.68
CA ALA A 33 24.74 -0.85 8.29
C ALA A 33 24.36 0.60 8.66
N ALA A 34 25.26 1.37 9.26
CA ALA A 34 25.01 2.77 9.58
C ALA A 34 24.74 3.60 8.32
N LEU A 35 25.49 3.40 7.24
CA LEU A 35 25.31 4.11 5.97
C LEU A 35 24.00 3.73 5.27
N LEU A 36 23.54 2.50 5.44
CA LEU A 36 22.24 2.03 4.95
C LEU A 36 21.06 2.55 5.79
N LEU A 37 21.22 2.58 7.11
CA LEU A 37 20.16 2.94 8.06
C LEU A 37 20.02 4.45 8.27
N MET A 38 21.10 5.22 8.09
CA MET A 38 21.06 6.66 8.34
C MET A 38 20.11 7.39 7.38
N PRO A 39 20.09 7.11 6.06
CA PRO A 39 19.10 7.70 5.16
C PRO A 39 17.66 7.28 5.49
N THR A 40 17.43 6.03 5.90
CA THR A 40 16.07 5.55 6.22
C THR A 40 15.56 6.17 7.52
N TYR A 41 16.39 6.25 8.54
CA TYR A 41 16.09 6.92 9.80
C TYR A 41 15.82 8.42 9.60
N TYR A 42 16.65 9.07 8.79
CA TYR A 42 16.47 10.47 8.41
C TYR A 42 15.16 10.69 7.63
N TYR A 43 14.89 9.84 6.64
CA TYR A 43 13.66 9.90 5.84
C TYR A 43 12.41 9.70 6.70
N GLN A 44 12.44 8.74 7.63
CA GLN A 44 11.32 8.44 8.53
C GLN A 44 11.07 9.60 9.51
N THR A 45 12.12 10.17 10.11
CA THR A 45 12.01 11.33 11.01
C THR A 45 11.55 12.58 10.26
N SER A 46 12.02 12.79 9.04
CA SER A 46 11.63 13.95 8.22
C SER A 46 10.15 13.90 7.81
N GLN A 47 9.58 12.73 7.55
CA GLN A 47 8.15 12.61 7.25
C GLN A 47 7.27 12.80 8.50
N ALA A 48 7.70 12.35 9.67
CA ALA A 48 6.92 12.47 10.90
C ALA A 48 6.63 13.94 11.27
N ASN A 49 7.54 14.86 10.95
CA ASN A 49 7.39 16.28 11.29
C ASN A 49 6.70 17.15 10.23
N GLN A 50 6.44 16.64 9.02
CA GLN A 50 5.70 17.40 8.00
C GLN A 50 4.22 17.05 8.07
N SER A 51 3.38 18.08 8.23
CA SER A 51 1.93 17.90 8.10
C SER A 51 1.60 17.57 6.66
N GLN A 52 1.10 16.36 6.43
CA GLN A 52 0.73 15.90 5.09
C GLN A 52 -0.78 15.99 4.94
N VAL A 53 -1.21 16.72 3.92
CA VAL A 53 -2.62 16.84 3.58
C VAL A 53 -2.98 15.70 2.61
N ILE A 54 -3.91 14.85 3.00
CA ILE A 54 -4.52 13.81 2.15
C ILE A 54 -5.91 14.27 1.75
N GLY A 55 -6.17 14.32 0.45
CA GLY A 55 -7.52 14.59 -0.06
C GLY A 55 -8.44 13.40 0.20
N CYS A 56 -9.70 13.63 0.57
CA CYS A 56 -10.72 12.58 0.58
C CYS A 56 -11.79 12.90 -0.45
N VAL A 57 -11.99 11.99 -1.40
CA VAL A 57 -13.01 12.05 -2.44
C VAL A 57 -14.05 10.99 -2.13
N SER A 58 -15.27 11.41 -1.82
CA SER A 58 -16.43 10.52 -1.72
C SER A 58 -17.37 10.77 -2.90
N LEU A 59 -17.77 9.69 -3.57
CA LEU A 59 -18.55 9.75 -4.81
C LEU A 59 -20.07 9.86 -4.59
N ASP A 60 -20.55 9.66 -3.37
CA ASP A 60 -22.00 9.56 -3.11
C ASP A 60 -22.43 10.26 -1.81
N THR A 61 -21.52 10.46 -0.85
CA THR A 61 -21.83 11.06 0.46
C THR A 61 -20.62 11.76 1.06
N THR A 62 -20.67 13.09 1.23
CA THR A 62 -19.63 13.88 1.90
C THR A 62 -19.33 13.41 3.32
N HIS A 63 -20.26 12.69 3.94
CA HIS A 63 -20.19 12.25 5.33
C HIS A 63 -19.04 11.28 5.64
N TYR A 64 -18.67 10.38 4.72
CA TYR A 64 -17.57 9.43 4.98
C TYR A 64 -16.22 10.13 5.17
N CYS A 65 -15.98 11.22 4.45
CA CYS A 65 -14.73 11.97 4.55
C CYS A 65 -14.63 12.75 5.87
N GLU A 66 -15.75 13.28 6.37
CA GLU A 66 -15.83 13.95 7.68
C GLU A 66 -15.66 12.96 8.83
N MET A 67 -16.34 11.80 8.76
CA MET A 67 -16.17 10.74 9.75
C MET A 67 -14.72 10.23 9.79
N LEU A 68 -14.06 10.12 8.63
CA LEU A 68 -12.66 9.73 8.53
C LEU A 68 -11.71 10.78 9.09
N SER A 69 -11.96 12.07 8.88
CA SER A 69 -11.16 13.12 9.50
C SER A 69 -11.26 13.09 11.01
N ASP A 70 -12.46 12.94 11.57
CA ASP A 70 -12.68 12.93 13.01
C ASP A 70 -12.01 11.73 13.69
N ARG A 71 -12.10 10.54 13.08
CA ARG A 71 -11.45 9.33 13.60
C ARG A 71 -9.94 9.41 13.52
N LEU A 72 -9.38 9.95 12.44
CA LEU A 72 -7.93 10.14 12.34
C LEU A 72 -7.42 11.14 13.36
N LEU A 73 -8.16 12.22 13.62
CA LEU A 73 -7.81 13.17 14.68
C LEU A 73 -7.77 12.48 16.05
N ALA A 74 -8.77 11.65 16.38
CA ALA A 74 -8.81 10.88 17.63
C ALA A 74 -7.64 9.88 17.75
N GLU A 75 -7.30 9.17 16.66
CA GLU A 75 -6.17 8.22 16.64
C GLU A 75 -4.83 8.95 16.85
N MET A 76 -4.66 10.12 16.24
CA MET A 76 -3.44 10.93 16.36
C MET A 76 -3.24 11.54 17.76
N GLU A 77 -4.32 11.84 18.50
CA GLU A 77 -4.22 12.28 19.90
C GLU A 77 -3.68 11.18 20.82
N THR A 78 -4.01 9.92 20.53
CA THR A 78 -3.56 8.77 21.34
C THR A 78 -2.16 8.28 20.98
N ASN A 79 -1.68 8.52 19.75
CA ASN A 79 -0.42 7.98 19.27
C ASN A 79 0.43 9.00 18.50
N THR A 80 1.28 9.72 19.24
CA THR A 80 2.18 10.77 18.72
C THR A 80 3.29 10.27 17.78
N ARG A 81 3.37 8.95 17.52
CA ARG A 81 4.32 8.38 16.54
C ARG A 81 3.87 8.57 15.10
N PHE A 82 2.60 8.91 14.88
CA PHE A 82 2.08 9.16 13.55
C PHE A 82 2.30 10.62 13.17
N GLY A 83 2.84 10.85 11.97
CA GLY A 83 3.01 12.19 11.45
C GLY A 83 1.67 12.92 11.36
N LYS A 84 1.69 14.25 11.37
CA LYS A 84 0.46 15.07 11.36
C LYS A 84 -0.27 14.91 10.03
N LEU A 85 -1.26 14.03 9.97
CA LEU A 85 -2.02 13.73 8.76
C LEU A 85 -3.33 14.52 8.79
N LEU A 86 -3.53 15.39 7.81
CA LEU A 86 -4.73 16.21 7.72
C LEU A 86 -5.57 15.71 6.55
N ILE A 87 -6.84 15.45 6.79
CA ILE A 87 -7.77 15.15 5.71
C ILE A 87 -8.44 16.45 5.24
N GLU A 88 -8.37 16.70 3.94
CA GLU A 88 -9.15 17.76 3.30
C GLU A 88 -10.19 17.10 2.38
N SER A 89 -11.48 17.29 2.67
CA SER A 89 -12.55 16.77 1.81
C SER A 89 -12.55 17.53 0.49
N ILE A 90 -12.47 16.80 -0.63
CA ILE A 90 -12.61 17.36 -1.96
C ILE A 90 -14.08 17.15 -2.35
N PRO A 91 -14.92 18.21 -2.33
CA PRO A 91 -16.31 18.05 -2.67
C PRO A 91 -16.47 17.65 -4.13
N PRO A 92 -17.51 16.86 -4.45
CA PRO A 92 -17.81 16.49 -5.83
C PRO A 92 -17.96 17.75 -6.68
N ASP A 93 -17.42 17.71 -7.89
CA ASP A 93 -17.44 18.90 -8.75
C ASP A 93 -18.85 19.13 -9.29
N THR A 94 -19.53 20.15 -8.74
CA THR A 94 -20.80 20.67 -9.25
C THR A 94 -20.53 21.82 -10.21
N SER A 95 -19.71 21.57 -11.22
CA SER A 95 -19.38 22.56 -12.25
C SER A 95 -20.65 23.00 -12.99
N ASP A 96 -20.64 24.17 -13.63
CA ASP A 96 -21.78 24.65 -14.43
C ASP A 96 -22.18 23.67 -15.55
N ALA A 97 -21.25 22.81 -15.98
CA ALA A 97 -21.49 21.76 -16.97
C ALA A 97 -22.38 20.61 -16.44
N LEU A 98 -22.28 20.26 -15.15
CA LEU A 98 -23.07 19.20 -14.51
C LEU A 98 -24.36 19.71 -13.85
N ARG A 99 -24.47 21.02 -13.68
CA ARG A 99 -25.62 21.65 -12.99
C ARG A 99 -26.95 21.32 -13.65
N MET A 100 -26.99 21.29 -14.98
CA MET A 100 -28.21 20.96 -15.73
C MET A 100 -28.58 19.48 -15.58
N ASP A 101 -27.60 18.58 -15.67
CA ASP A 101 -27.82 17.13 -15.53
C ASP A 101 -28.28 16.76 -14.11
N ILE A 102 -27.76 17.44 -13.07
CA ILE A 102 -28.19 17.25 -11.67
C ILE A 102 -29.64 17.73 -11.49
N ILE A 103 -29.99 18.91 -12.02
CA ILE A 103 -31.37 19.43 -11.98
C ILE A 103 -32.33 18.49 -12.72
N GLU A 104 -31.93 17.98 -13.88
CA GLU A 104 -32.73 17.03 -14.67
C GLU A 104 -32.95 15.73 -13.89
N ARG A 105 -31.91 15.20 -13.24
CA ARG A 105 -32.01 14.00 -12.39
C ARG A 105 -32.98 14.20 -11.23
N ASP A 106 -32.91 15.33 -10.55
CA ASP A 106 -33.75 15.62 -9.39
C ASP A 106 -35.22 15.87 -9.82
N ALA A 107 -35.43 16.57 -10.93
CA ALA A 107 -36.76 16.75 -11.52
C ALA A 107 -37.39 15.40 -11.92
N LEU A 108 -36.60 14.51 -12.51
CA LEU A 108 -37.04 13.17 -12.90
C LEU A 108 -37.36 12.28 -11.69
N LYS A 109 -36.62 12.43 -10.59
CA LYS A 109 -36.93 11.74 -9.32
C LYS A 109 -38.28 12.19 -8.76
N HIS A 110 -38.55 13.50 -8.74
CA HIS A 110 -39.85 14.03 -8.32
C HIS A 110 -40.99 13.59 -9.25
N ALA A 111 -40.74 13.53 -10.56
CA ALA A 111 -41.71 13.02 -11.52
C ALA A 111 -42.03 11.53 -11.27
N LEU A 112 -41.02 10.70 -10.99
CA LEU A 112 -41.20 9.30 -10.63
C LEU A 112 -42.04 9.14 -9.35
N ASP A 113 -41.76 9.91 -8.29
CA ASP A 113 -42.53 9.87 -7.05
C ASP A 113 -44.01 10.21 -7.30
N SER A 114 -44.29 11.19 -8.16
CA SER A 114 -45.66 11.54 -8.55
C SER A 114 -46.36 10.42 -9.34
N LEU A 115 -45.63 9.71 -10.21
CA LEU A 115 -46.15 8.57 -10.97
C LEU A 115 -46.43 7.36 -10.08
N TYR A 116 -45.57 7.07 -9.09
CA TYR A 116 -45.84 6.04 -8.09
C TYR A 116 -47.12 6.36 -7.31
N SER A 117 -47.29 7.60 -6.84
CA SER A 117 -48.51 8.00 -6.13
C SER A 117 -49.76 7.90 -7.02
N ALA A 118 -49.66 8.21 -8.31
CA ALA A 118 -50.76 8.03 -9.26
C ALA A 118 -51.09 6.54 -9.47
N TYR A 119 -50.08 5.70 -9.63
CA TYR A 119 -50.21 4.25 -9.77
C TYR A 119 -50.92 3.63 -8.55
N ASP A 120 -50.48 3.99 -7.34
CA ASP A 120 -51.07 3.49 -6.09
C ASP A 120 -52.55 3.88 -5.97
N LYS A 121 -52.92 5.12 -6.32
CA LYS A 121 -54.32 5.56 -6.34
C LYS A 121 -55.18 4.76 -7.32
N VAL A 122 -54.65 4.41 -8.50
CA VAL A 122 -55.37 3.58 -9.47
C VAL A 122 -55.54 2.16 -8.93
N GLN A 123 -54.52 1.61 -8.27
CA GLN A 123 -54.58 0.30 -7.64
C GLN A 123 -55.61 0.24 -6.50
N GLU A 124 -55.62 1.23 -5.60
CA GLU A 124 -56.61 1.37 -4.53
C GLU A 124 -58.03 1.48 -5.10
N ARG A 125 -58.23 2.33 -6.12
CA ARG A 125 -59.52 2.48 -6.80
C ARG A 125 -60.01 1.15 -7.37
N ARG A 126 -59.12 0.37 -7.99
CA ARG A 126 -59.44 -0.97 -8.54
C ARG A 126 -59.82 -1.94 -7.44
N GLN A 127 -59.05 -2.00 -6.36
CA GLN A 127 -59.33 -2.87 -5.21
C GLN A 127 -60.72 -2.56 -4.62
N TYR A 128 -61.05 -1.27 -4.50
CA TYR A 128 -62.39 -0.83 -4.08
C TYR A 128 -63.49 -1.27 -5.08
N LEU A 129 -63.28 -1.11 -6.39
CA LEU A 129 -64.25 -1.57 -7.41
C LEU A 129 -64.48 -3.08 -7.39
N PHE A 130 -63.45 -3.90 -7.08
CA PHE A 130 -63.59 -5.34 -6.92
C PHE A 130 -64.49 -5.74 -5.74
N SER A 131 -64.49 -4.95 -4.66
CA SER A 131 -65.32 -5.20 -3.47
C SER A 131 -66.82 -4.91 -3.67
N ARG A 132 -67.19 -4.20 -4.76
CA ARG A 132 -68.58 -3.83 -5.05
C ARG A 132 -69.37 -4.97 -5.71
N PRO A 133 -70.71 -5.04 -5.52
CA PRO A 133 -71.57 -6.01 -6.22
C PRO A 133 -71.49 -5.88 -7.75
N ASP A 134 -71.78 -6.97 -8.46
CA ASP A 134 -71.74 -6.97 -9.92
C ASP A 134 -72.82 -6.09 -10.55
N SER A 135 -72.38 -5.23 -11.48
CA SER A 135 -73.21 -4.27 -12.20
C SER A 135 -72.55 -3.92 -13.53
N PRO A 136 -73.31 -3.65 -14.61
CA PRO A 136 -72.74 -3.19 -15.88
C PRO A 136 -71.86 -1.93 -15.73
N THR A 137 -72.17 -1.06 -14.77
CA THR A 137 -71.35 0.11 -14.44
C THR A 137 -70.01 -0.28 -13.81
N LYS A 138 -69.97 -1.31 -12.95
CA LYS A 138 -68.73 -1.85 -12.37
C LYS A 138 -67.82 -2.38 -13.48
N THR A 139 -68.36 -3.17 -14.41
CA THR A 139 -67.58 -3.75 -15.51
C THR A 139 -66.95 -2.66 -16.39
N ARG A 140 -67.69 -1.58 -16.68
CA ARG A 140 -67.15 -0.42 -17.42
C ARG A 140 -66.01 0.27 -16.65
N LEU A 141 -66.22 0.59 -15.37
CA LEU A 141 -65.22 1.23 -14.52
C LEU A 141 -63.96 0.36 -14.29
N LEU A 142 -64.12 -0.97 -14.24
CA LEU A 142 -63.00 -1.91 -14.16
C LEU A 142 -62.17 -1.97 -15.43
N ARG A 143 -62.80 -1.82 -16.61
CA ARG A 143 -62.10 -1.70 -17.89
C ARG A 143 -61.36 -0.36 -17.99
N GLU A 144 -62.05 0.75 -17.72
CA GLU A 144 -61.44 2.10 -17.73
C GLU A 144 -60.24 2.18 -16.77
N SER A 145 -60.37 1.66 -15.55
CA SER A 145 -59.25 1.60 -14.60
C SER A 145 -58.14 0.62 -15.00
N TYR A 146 -58.42 -0.37 -15.84
CA TYR A 146 -57.40 -1.30 -16.34
C TYR A 146 -56.54 -0.62 -17.40
N ASP A 147 -57.19 0.09 -18.31
CA ASP A 147 -56.52 0.87 -19.36
C ASP A 147 -55.67 1.99 -18.73
N GLU A 148 -56.19 2.68 -17.71
CA GLU A 148 -55.46 3.68 -16.93
C GLU A 148 -54.25 3.06 -16.21
N LEU A 149 -54.40 1.89 -15.57
CA LEU A 149 -53.31 1.19 -14.90
C LEU A 149 -52.18 0.81 -15.85
N ILE A 150 -52.52 0.32 -17.05
CA ILE A 150 -51.53 -0.02 -18.08
C ILE A 150 -50.78 1.25 -18.51
N ALA A 151 -51.51 2.32 -18.82
CA ALA A 151 -50.91 3.58 -19.26
C ALA A 151 -49.96 4.17 -18.20
N THR A 152 -50.37 4.19 -16.92
CA THR A 152 -49.51 4.67 -15.83
C THR A 152 -48.29 3.79 -15.64
N ARG A 153 -48.44 2.46 -15.75
CA ARG A 153 -47.31 1.53 -15.66
C ARG A 153 -46.30 1.72 -16.78
N GLU A 154 -46.77 1.89 -18.01
CA GLU A 154 -45.90 2.14 -19.17
C GLU A 154 -45.11 3.44 -19.01
N GLN A 155 -45.77 4.52 -18.56
CA GLN A 155 -45.10 5.79 -18.25
C GLN A 155 -44.07 5.65 -17.13
N LEU A 156 -44.37 4.86 -16.11
CA LEU A 156 -43.47 4.58 -14.99
C LEU A 156 -42.24 3.80 -15.48
N ASP A 157 -42.43 2.75 -16.28
CA ASP A 157 -41.33 1.94 -16.82
C ASP A 157 -40.40 2.78 -17.73
N LEU A 158 -40.96 3.62 -18.60
CA LEU A 158 -40.19 4.55 -19.44
C LEU A 158 -39.41 5.58 -18.62
N SER A 159 -40.06 6.19 -17.62
CA SER A 159 -39.43 7.18 -16.75
C SER A 159 -38.35 6.55 -15.88
N ARG A 160 -38.54 5.30 -15.45
CA ARG A 160 -37.58 4.54 -14.65
C ARG A 160 -36.33 4.20 -15.44
N GLU A 161 -36.48 3.75 -16.69
CA GLU A 161 -35.33 3.48 -17.57
C GLU A 161 -34.59 4.77 -17.94
N THR A 162 -35.31 5.86 -18.17
CA THR A 162 -34.71 7.19 -18.38
C THR A 162 -33.92 7.64 -17.15
N GLY A 163 -34.49 7.45 -15.96
CA GLY A 163 -33.85 7.78 -14.68
C GLY A 163 -32.57 7.00 -14.43
N LYS A 164 -32.58 5.68 -14.67
CA LYS A 164 -31.37 4.85 -14.57
C LYS A 164 -30.27 5.31 -15.54
N ARG A 165 -30.62 5.65 -16.77
CA ARG A 165 -29.62 6.10 -17.77
C ARG A 165 -29.02 7.44 -17.39
N LEU A 166 -29.86 8.37 -16.93
CA LEU A 166 -29.42 9.68 -16.50
C LEU A 166 -28.54 9.58 -15.24
N SER A 167 -28.92 8.78 -14.24
CA SER A 167 -28.12 8.59 -13.03
C SER A 167 -26.72 8.06 -13.36
N VAL A 168 -26.62 7.01 -14.18
CA VAL A 168 -25.32 6.45 -14.61
C VAL A 168 -24.47 7.50 -15.32
N ARG A 169 -25.07 8.35 -16.16
CA ARG A 169 -24.35 9.44 -16.83
C ARG A 169 -23.84 10.48 -15.85
N VAL A 170 -24.71 10.97 -14.96
CA VAL A 170 -24.33 11.97 -13.94
C VAL A 170 -23.23 11.43 -13.04
N ASP A 171 -23.35 10.19 -12.56
CA ASP A 171 -22.38 9.57 -11.64
C ASP A 171 -21.01 9.38 -12.33
N THR A 172 -21.00 8.98 -13.60
CA THR A 172 -19.74 8.81 -14.37
C THR A 172 -19.06 10.14 -14.66
N LEU A 173 -19.82 11.18 -14.99
CA LEU A 173 -19.28 12.52 -15.23
C LEU A 173 -18.80 13.17 -13.93
N MET A 174 -19.60 13.14 -12.86
CA MET A 174 -19.19 13.64 -11.54
C MET A 174 -17.92 12.97 -11.05
N ARG A 175 -17.81 11.64 -11.19
CA ARG A 175 -16.59 10.90 -10.86
C ARG A 175 -15.39 11.43 -11.64
N LYS A 176 -15.53 11.58 -12.96
CA LYS A 176 -14.42 12.01 -13.82
C LYS A 176 -13.94 13.43 -13.48
N GLU A 177 -14.85 14.37 -13.28
CA GLU A 177 -14.50 15.76 -12.96
C GLU A 177 -13.90 15.87 -11.55
N THR A 178 -14.47 15.18 -10.57
CA THR A 178 -13.96 15.20 -9.19
C THR A 178 -12.56 14.60 -9.11
N LEU A 179 -12.29 13.50 -9.83
CA LEU A 179 -10.95 12.94 -9.92
C LEU A 179 -9.98 13.89 -10.64
N SER A 180 -10.41 14.54 -11.73
CA SER A 180 -9.57 15.52 -12.42
C SER A 180 -9.21 16.71 -11.52
N LYS A 181 -10.15 17.18 -10.70
CA LYS A 181 -9.91 18.20 -9.67
C LYS A 181 -8.92 17.71 -8.61
N ALA A 182 -9.08 16.49 -8.12
CA ALA A 182 -8.14 15.88 -7.18
C ALA A 182 -6.73 15.72 -7.77
N ASP A 183 -6.62 15.31 -9.04
CA ASP A 183 -5.35 15.21 -9.77
C ASP A 183 -4.70 16.60 -9.93
N SER A 184 -5.49 17.66 -10.16
CA SER A 184 -4.96 19.03 -10.22
C SER A 184 -4.39 19.49 -8.88
N LEU A 185 -5.03 19.13 -7.75
CA LEU A 185 -4.55 19.42 -6.40
C LEU A 185 -3.27 18.64 -6.08
N LEU A 186 -3.18 17.40 -6.57
CA LEU A 186 -1.99 16.56 -6.45
C LEU A 186 -0.80 17.16 -7.22
N ASN A 187 -1.06 17.63 -8.44
CA ASN A 187 -0.03 18.22 -9.31
C ASN A 187 0.46 19.59 -8.81
N THR A 188 -0.42 20.38 -8.21
CA THR A 188 -0.07 21.66 -7.57
C THR A 188 0.63 21.49 -6.21
N LYS A 189 0.87 20.24 -5.75
CA LYS A 189 1.50 19.88 -4.47
C LYS A 189 0.75 20.41 -3.25
N ARG A 190 -0.54 20.73 -3.38
CA ARG A 190 -1.39 21.16 -2.27
C ARG A 190 -1.82 19.99 -1.41
N ILE A 191 -1.99 18.82 -2.04
CA ILE A 191 -2.20 17.53 -1.37
C ILE A 191 -1.04 16.58 -1.70
N SER A 192 -0.74 15.68 -0.77
CA SER A 192 0.31 14.64 -0.92
C SER A 192 -0.22 13.35 -1.56
N GLY A 193 -1.54 13.18 -1.59
CA GLY A 193 -2.28 12.04 -2.12
C GLY A 193 -3.78 12.24 -1.88
N TYR A 194 -4.62 11.43 -2.50
CA TYR A 194 -6.06 11.41 -2.19
C TYR A 194 -6.63 10.01 -2.14
N ILE A 195 -7.69 9.83 -1.37
CA ILE A 195 -8.42 8.57 -1.22
C ILE A 195 -9.73 8.69 -1.99
N VAL A 196 -10.09 7.65 -2.72
CA VAL A 196 -11.38 7.53 -3.40
C VAL A 196 -12.21 6.48 -2.69
N ILE A 197 -13.27 6.94 -2.02
CA ILE A 197 -14.27 6.08 -1.39
C ILE A 197 -15.42 5.91 -2.37
N ASN A 198 -15.53 4.70 -2.90
CA ASN A 198 -16.63 4.29 -3.77
C ASN A 198 -17.55 3.35 -2.97
N PRO A 199 -18.76 3.77 -2.55
CA PRO A 199 -19.59 3.03 -1.60
C PRO A 199 -19.72 1.51 -1.89
N PRO A 200 -20.12 1.06 -3.10
CA PRO A 200 -20.22 -0.37 -3.38
C PRO A 200 -18.89 -1.13 -3.22
N LYS A 201 -17.75 -0.52 -3.58
CA LYS A 201 -16.43 -1.13 -3.38
C LYS A 201 -15.93 -1.01 -1.94
N PHE A 202 -16.34 0.03 -1.24
CA PHE A 202 -15.98 0.27 0.14
C PHE A 202 -16.56 -0.83 1.03
N PHE A 203 -17.83 -1.23 0.82
CA PHE A 203 -18.43 -2.39 1.50
C PHE A 203 -17.65 -3.69 1.27
N ASP A 204 -17.08 -3.88 0.08
CA ASP A 204 -16.19 -5.02 -0.23
C ASP A 204 -14.81 -4.91 0.44
N GLY A 205 -14.52 -3.81 1.12
CA GLY A 205 -13.24 -3.51 1.76
C GLY A 205 -12.17 -3.02 0.78
N LYS A 206 -12.54 -2.43 -0.35
CA LYS A 206 -11.58 -1.89 -1.33
C LYS A 206 -11.61 -0.38 -1.36
N VAL A 207 -10.44 0.22 -1.16
CA VAL A 207 -10.24 1.67 -1.18
C VAL A 207 -9.11 2.00 -2.15
N GLU A 208 -9.32 2.97 -3.03
CA GLU A 208 -8.31 3.41 -4.01
C GLU A 208 -7.55 4.62 -3.41
N PHE A 209 -6.22 4.56 -3.34
CA PHE A 209 -5.36 5.66 -2.88
C PHE A 209 -4.48 6.15 -4.02
N HIS A 210 -4.64 7.42 -4.38
CA HIS A 210 -3.93 8.04 -5.48
C HIS A 210 -2.77 8.89 -4.99
N SER A 211 -1.56 8.61 -5.48
CA SER A 211 -0.34 9.30 -5.06
C SER A 211 0.54 9.66 -6.26
N ARG A 212 1.41 10.66 -6.07
CA ARG A 212 2.39 11.07 -7.09
C ARG A 212 3.69 10.28 -7.02
N GLN A 213 3.96 9.68 -5.86
CA GLN A 213 5.15 8.90 -5.58
C GLN A 213 4.75 7.69 -4.75
N PRO A 214 5.28 6.49 -5.04
CA PRO A 214 4.97 5.29 -4.28
C PRO A 214 5.30 5.52 -2.80
N ARG A 215 4.31 5.31 -1.95
CA ARG A 215 4.38 5.67 -0.54
C ARG A 215 4.77 4.46 0.31
N ASN A 216 5.41 4.72 1.45
CA ASN A 216 5.72 3.66 2.40
C ASN A 216 4.41 3.18 3.07
N VAL A 217 4.15 1.87 3.04
CA VAL A 217 3.04 1.18 3.74
C VAL A 217 2.94 1.62 5.20
N ALA A 218 4.08 1.84 5.88
CA ALA A 218 4.11 2.29 7.27
C ALA A 218 3.45 3.67 7.49
N SER A 219 3.47 4.56 6.49
CA SER A 219 2.83 5.87 6.59
C SER A 219 1.31 5.84 6.35
N LEU A 220 0.78 4.73 5.82
CA LEU A 220 -0.64 4.54 5.58
C LEU A 220 -1.33 3.75 6.69
N GLN A 221 -0.59 3.14 7.63
CA GLN A 221 -1.17 2.35 8.72
C GLN A 221 -2.23 3.10 9.57
N PRO A 222 -2.05 4.39 9.95
CA PRO A 222 -3.07 5.11 10.71
C PRO A 222 -4.36 5.28 9.92
N LEU A 223 -4.19 5.54 8.62
CA LEU A 223 -5.30 5.69 7.69
C LEU A 223 -6.02 4.37 7.45
N GLU A 224 -5.29 3.28 7.31
CA GLU A 224 -5.84 1.93 7.18
C GLU A 224 -6.64 1.53 8.41
N HIS A 225 -6.13 1.80 9.61
CA HIS A 225 -6.83 1.53 10.86
C HIS A 225 -8.12 2.35 10.98
N ALA A 226 -8.05 3.66 10.69
CA ALA A 226 -9.23 4.52 10.71
C ALA A 226 -10.29 4.09 9.68
N LEU A 227 -9.87 3.73 8.47
CA LEU A 227 -10.76 3.18 7.43
C LEU A 227 -11.36 1.83 7.84
N GLN A 228 -10.59 0.97 8.49
CA GLN A 228 -11.07 -0.31 8.99
C GLN A 228 -12.18 -0.13 10.02
N VAL A 229 -11.98 0.75 11.00
CA VAL A 229 -12.98 1.05 12.03
C VAL A 229 -14.27 1.58 11.38
N LEU A 230 -14.16 2.55 10.46
CA LEU A 230 -15.32 3.08 9.75
C LEU A 230 -16.06 2.04 8.93
N LEU A 231 -15.33 1.17 8.24
CA LEU A 231 -15.93 0.10 7.44
C LEU A 231 -16.71 -0.89 8.31
N VAL A 232 -16.14 -1.26 9.46
CA VAL A 232 -16.81 -2.13 10.43
C VAL A 232 -18.08 -1.46 10.98
N GLU A 233 -18.01 -0.18 11.36
CA GLU A 233 -19.16 0.58 11.85
C GLU A 233 -20.29 0.65 10.81
N GLU A 234 -19.95 0.94 9.55
CA GLU A 234 -20.94 1.03 8.48
C GLU A 234 -21.57 -0.35 8.18
N ARG A 235 -20.78 -1.43 8.17
CA ARG A 235 -21.29 -2.80 8.04
C ARG A 235 -22.20 -3.18 9.20
N MET A 236 -21.89 -2.74 10.43
CA MET A 236 -22.73 -2.97 11.62
C MET A 236 -24.05 -2.21 11.53
N ARG A 237 -24.05 -0.98 11.02
CA ARG A 237 -25.24 -0.14 10.92
C ARG A 237 -26.25 -0.65 9.89
N GLN A 238 -25.78 -1.28 8.81
CA GLN A 238 -26.63 -1.78 7.73
C GLN A 238 -27.11 -3.22 7.91
N SER A 239 -26.55 -3.97 8.88
CA SER A 239 -26.84 -5.40 9.04
C SER A 239 -27.63 -5.67 10.32
N ASP A 240 -28.76 -6.38 10.22
CA ASP A 240 -29.33 -7.08 11.38
C ASP A 240 -28.29 -8.09 11.88
N PHE A 241 -27.89 -7.97 13.15
CA PHE A 241 -26.77 -8.67 13.80
C PHE A 241 -26.87 -10.21 13.78
N GLN A 242 -26.65 -10.83 12.62
CA GLN A 242 -26.57 -12.28 12.47
C GLN A 242 -25.11 -12.75 12.62
N VAL A 243 -24.90 -13.72 13.52
CA VAL A 243 -23.59 -14.26 13.90
C VAL A 243 -22.78 -14.77 12.70
N ASP A 244 -23.45 -15.31 11.68
CA ASP A 244 -22.82 -15.82 10.46
C ASP A 244 -22.18 -14.73 9.59
N LYS A 245 -22.61 -13.46 9.73
CA LYS A 245 -22.06 -12.31 8.99
C LYS A 245 -20.88 -11.64 9.70
N ILE A 246 -20.52 -12.06 10.92
CA ILE A 246 -19.43 -11.44 11.69
C ILE A 246 -18.08 -11.60 10.96
N GLN A 247 -17.83 -12.76 10.34
CA GLN A 247 -16.60 -12.96 9.55
C GLN A 247 -16.51 -12.02 8.35
N GLU A 248 -17.64 -11.70 7.74
CA GLU A 248 -17.70 -10.74 6.63
C GLU A 248 -17.50 -9.30 7.11
N MET A 249 -17.98 -8.98 8.31
CA MET A 249 -17.74 -7.68 8.96
C MET A 249 -16.27 -7.44 9.29
N MET A 250 -15.53 -8.47 9.70
CA MET A 250 -14.11 -8.37 10.06
C MET A 250 -13.14 -8.42 8.88
N ARG A 251 -13.60 -8.50 7.63
CA ARG A 251 -12.68 -8.50 6.48
C ARG A 251 -11.84 -7.22 6.46
N PRO A 252 -10.50 -7.34 6.30
CA PRO A 252 -9.61 -6.19 6.34
C PRO A 252 -9.81 -5.29 5.13
N VAL A 253 -9.61 -3.98 5.32
CA VAL A 253 -9.62 -2.99 4.26
C VAL A 253 -8.33 -3.12 3.45
N ILE A 254 -8.47 -3.17 2.14
CA ILE A 254 -7.38 -3.27 1.18
C ILE A 254 -7.26 -1.91 0.49
N ILE A 255 -6.15 -1.22 0.75
CA ILE A 255 -5.80 0.01 0.07
C ILE A 255 -5.07 -0.35 -1.24
N GLU A 256 -5.69 -0.07 -2.39
CA GLU A 256 -5.09 -0.15 -3.71
C GLU A 256 -4.39 1.18 -4.04
N GLU A 257 -3.05 1.21 -4.05
CA GLU A 257 -2.31 2.40 -4.48
C GLU A 257 -2.32 2.52 -6.02
N VAL A 258 -2.70 3.71 -6.51
CA VAL A 258 -2.79 4.07 -7.92
C VAL A 258 -1.89 5.28 -8.17
N LEU A 259 -0.94 5.16 -9.10
CA LEU A 259 -0.07 6.28 -9.47
C LEU A 259 -0.78 7.18 -10.49
N ALA A 260 -0.71 8.50 -10.28
CA ALA A 260 -1.37 9.47 -11.15
C ALA A 260 -0.85 9.47 -12.61
N GLU A 261 0.33 8.91 -12.88
CA GLU A 261 0.97 8.89 -14.21
C GLU A 261 0.72 7.62 -15.04
N GLY A 262 -0.13 6.69 -14.59
CA GLY A 262 -0.47 5.53 -15.41
C GLY A 262 -1.25 4.50 -14.63
N SER A 263 -2.19 3.85 -15.31
CA SER A 263 -3.11 2.80 -14.87
C SER A 263 -2.43 1.49 -14.42
N ALA A 264 -1.23 1.57 -13.87
CA ALA A 264 -0.48 0.44 -13.40
C ALA A 264 -0.77 0.21 -11.91
N LYS A 265 -1.74 -0.68 -11.66
CA LYS A 265 -2.09 -1.16 -10.32
C LYS A 265 -0.99 -2.06 -9.81
N TYR A 266 -0.08 -1.51 -9.03
CA TYR A 266 0.96 -2.29 -8.37
C TYR A 266 0.78 -2.14 -6.86
N ARG A 267 0.70 -3.27 -6.16
CA ARG A 267 0.94 -3.29 -4.71
C ARG A 267 2.43 -3.00 -4.48
N PHE A 268 2.79 -1.73 -4.42
CA PHE A 268 4.17 -1.32 -4.20
C PHE A 268 4.53 -1.43 -2.70
N SER A 269 5.10 -2.55 -2.30
CA SER A 269 5.88 -2.61 -1.06
C SER A 269 7.26 -2.03 -1.34
N VAL A 270 7.45 -0.72 -1.12
CA VAL A 270 8.75 -0.02 -1.25
C VAL A 270 9.87 -0.78 -0.50
N ARG A 271 9.49 -1.48 0.58
CA ARG A 271 10.36 -2.29 1.43
C ARG A 271 10.97 -3.49 0.67
N GLU A 272 10.18 -4.23 -0.09
CA GLU A 272 10.63 -5.46 -0.75
C GLU A 272 11.39 -5.19 -2.04
N THR A 273 10.96 -4.18 -2.81
CA THR A 273 11.53 -3.92 -4.14
C THR A 273 12.85 -3.14 -4.08
N TYR A 274 13.05 -2.26 -3.10
CA TYR A 274 14.22 -1.37 -3.08
C TYR A 274 15.24 -1.67 -1.97
N ILE A 275 14.86 -2.22 -0.82
CA ILE A 275 15.81 -2.44 0.29
C ILE A 275 16.69 -3.67 0.03
N ALA A 276 16.10 -4.79 -0.42
CA ALA A 276 16.84 -6.03 -0.64
C ALA A 276 17.99 -5.90 -1.67
N PRO A 277 17.80 -5.27 -2.86
CA PRO A 277 18.89 -5.08 -3.82
C PRO A 277 19.99 -4.17 -3.28
N VAL A 278 19.63 -3.15 -2.50
CA VAL A 278 20.59 -2.18 -1.93
C VAL A 278 21.43 -2.82 -0.83
N ILE A 279 20.82 -3.64 0.04
CA ILE A 279 21.57 -4.45 1.02
C ILE A 279 22.53 -5.40 0.29
N LEU A 280 22.06 -6.11 -0.73
CA LEU A 280 22.91 -7.03 -1.50
C LEU A 280 24.07 -6.29 -2.19
N LEU A 281 23.81 -5.12 -2.78
CA LEU A 281 24.83 -4.26 -3.40
C LEU A 281 25.88 -3.81 -2.37
N VAL A 282 25.45 -3.36 -1.19
CA VAL A 282 26.36 -2.90 -0.14
C VAL A 282 27.16 -4.06 0.46
N CYS A 283 26.54 -5.21 0.71
CA CYS A 283 27.25 -6.42 1.12
C CYS A 283 28.30 -6.82 0.07
N PHE A 284 27.94 -6.78 -1.21
CA PHE A 284 28.87 -7.05 -2.32
C PHE A 284 30.03 -6.05 -2.34
N LEU A 285 29.77 -4.75 -2.19
CA LEU A 285 30.81 -3.72 -2.13
C LEU A 285 31.75 -3.92 -0.93
N VAL A 286 31.22 -4.25 0.25
CA VAL A 286 32.04 -4.53 1.44
C VAL A 286 32.97 -5.72 1.18
N VAL A 287 32.45 -6.82 0.63
CA VAL A 287 33.27 -8.01 0.31
C VAL A 287 34.33 -7.70 -0.75
N LEU A 288 34.00 -6.90 -1.77
CA LEU A 288 34.96 -6.49 -2.79
C LEU A 288 36.09 -5.62 -2.23
N LEU A 289 35.73 -4.62 -1.42
CA LEU A 289 36.70 -3.69 -0.83
C LEU A 289 37.60 -4.40 0.18
N THR A 290 37.07 -5.31 0.99
CA THR A 290 37.89 -6.10 1.91
C THR A 290 38.84 -7.00 1.13
N THR A 291 38.34 -7.76 0.15
CA THR A 291 39.15 -8.70 -0.64
C THR A 291 40.29 -8.00 -1.38
N THR A 292 40.03 -6.85 -2.01
CA THR A 292 41.05 -6.06 -2.70
C THR A 292 42.10 -5.50 -1.74
N MET A 293 41.69 -5.09 -0.54
CA MET A 293 42.61 -4.65 0.51
C MET A 293 43.51 -5.80 1.01
N PHE A 294 42.97 -7.00 1.22
CA PHE A 294 43.78 -8.16 1.64
C PHE A 294 44.75 -8.64 0.56
N LEU A 295 44.35 -8.60 -0.72
CA LEU A 295 45.24 -8.86 -1.85
C LEU A 295 46.40 -7.85 -1.88
N ALA A 296 46.12 -6.55 -1.73
CA ALA A 296 47.15 -5.51 -1.68
C ALA A 296 48.13 -5.69 -0.50
N ILE A 297 47.62 -6.09 0.67
CA ILE A 297 48.45 -6.39 1.83
C ILE A 297 49.33 -7.62 1.56
N SER A 298 48.80 -8.66 0.92
CA SER A 298 49.55 -9.89 0.64
C SER A 298 50.79 -9.62 -0.24
N ILE A 299 50.65 -8.78 -1.27
CA ILE A 299 51.73 -8.33 -2.15
C ILE A 299 52.75 -7.50 -1.36
N HIS A 300 52.29 -6.60 -0.48
CA HIS A 300 53.20 -5.77 0.30
C HIS A 300 53.99 -6.57 1.34
N THR A 301 53.37 -7.57 1.97
CA THR A 301 54.03 -8.44 2.96
C THR A 301 55.04 -9.42 2.37
N GLU A 302 54.98 -9.67 1.07
CA GLU A 302 55.90 -10.56 0.35
C GLU A 302 57.36 -10.07 0.43
N LYS A 303 57.55 -8.76 0.62
CA LYS A 303 58.88 -8.11 0.70
C LYS A 303 59.65 -8.31 2.02
N SER A 304 59.22 -9.14 2.98
CA SER A 304 59.81 -9.08 4.34
C SER A 304 60.09 -10.36 5.12
N ARG A 305 60.11 -11.59 4.58
CA ARG A 305 60.47 -12.75 5.44
C ARG A 305 61.31 -13.85 4.80
N ARG A 306 62.44 -14.18 5.45
CA ARG A 306 63.30 -15.39 5.29
C ARG A 306 62.54 -16.72 5.16
N MET A 307 61.28 -16.81 5.59
CA MET A 307 60.44 -18.00 5.37
C MET A 307 59.95 -18.15 3.92
N ALA A 308 59.76 -17.05 3.19
CA ALA A 308 59.40 -17.11 1.77
C ALA A 308 60.54 -17.75 0.97
N GLU A 309 61.80 -17.44 1.26
CA GLU A 309 62.97 -18.09 0.65
C GLU A 309 62.99 -19.61 0.88
N LEU A 310 62.68 -20.07 2.09
CA LEU A 310 62.67 -21.51 2.43
C LEU A 310 61.52 -22.29 1.75
N ILE A 311 60.37 -21.63 1.54
CA ILE A 311 59.18 -22.22 0.88
C ILE A 311 59.36 -22.18 -0.64
N ILE A 312 59.88 -21.10 -1.21
CA ILE A 312 60.17 -20.95 -2.65
C ILE A 312 61.27 -21.93 -3.08
N ALA A 313 62.26 -22.21 -2.23
CA ALA A 313 63.30 -23.19 -2.51
C ALA A 313 62.80 -24.65 -2.56
N SER A 314 61.57 -24.93 -2.10
CA SER A 314 61.08 -26.32 -1.94
C SER A 314 59.67 -26.61 -2.48
N ALA A 315 58.88 -25.59 -2.84
CA ALA A 315 57.51 -25.73 -3.32
C ALA A 315 57.33 -25.14 -4.73
N SER A 316 56.48 -25.79 -5.55
CA SER A 316 56.21 -25.30 -6.91
C SER A 316 55.32 -24.05 -6.89
N THR A 317 55.50 -23.17 -7.87
CA THR A 317 54.73 -21.92 -8.05
C THR A 317 53.22 -22.13 -7.97
N PHE A 318 52.73 -23.23 -8.57
CA PHE A 318 51.31 -23.60 -8.52
C PHE A 318 50.81 -23.90 -7.09
N GLN A 319 51.63 -24.57 -6.26
CA GLN A 319 51.26 -24.87 -4.88
C GLN A 319 51.21 -23.62 -4.00
N ILE A 320 52.07 -22.64 -4.27
CA ILE A 320 52.12 -21.37 -3.54
C ILE A 320 50.89 -20.52 -3.87
N VAL A 321 50.60 -20.33 -5.16
CA VAL A 321 49.44 -19.51 -5.60
C VAL A 321 48.13 -20.15 -5.13
N THR A 322 47.97 -21.47 -5.32
CA THR A 322 46.76 -22.17 -4.88
C THR A 322 46.61 -22.12 -3.36
N GLY A 323 47.70 -22.31 -2.61
CA GLY A 323 47.69 -22.24 -1.15
C GLY A 323 47.30 -20.84 -0.62
N LYS A 324 47.86 -19.78 -1.21
CA LYS A 324 47.52 -18.39 -0.87
C LYS A 324 46.05 -18.08 -1.15
N SER A 325 45.55 -18.43 -2.34
CA SER A 325 44.15 -18.21 -2.70
C SER A 325 43.19 -18.96 -1.76
N LEU A 326 43.53 -20.21 -1.38
CA LEU A 326 42.74 -20.99 -0.42
C LEU A 326 42.75 -20.37 0.98
N GLY A 327 43.89 -19.82 1.42
CA GLY A 327 43.99 -19.11 2.70
C GLY A 327 43.12 -17.85 2.75
N ILE A 328 43.09 -17.08 1.65
CA ILE A 328 42.23 -15.89 1.52
C ILE A 328 40.74 -16.29 1.49
N TRP A 329 40.40 -17.37 0.79
CA TRP A 329 39.04 -17.93 0.81
C TRP A 329 38.58 -18.30 2.22
N LEU A 330 39.43 -18.97 3.00
CA LEU A 330 39.11 -19.33 4.38
C LEU A 330 38.91 -18.10 5.28
N LEU A 331 39.60 -16.99 5.00
CA LEU A 331 39.36 -15.70 5.69
C LEU A 331 38.01 -15.10 5.32
N GLY A 332 37.59 -15.21 4.06
CA GLY A 332 36.27 -14.76 3.60
C GLY A 332 35.13 -15.43 4.37
N ILE A 333 35.24 -16.73 4.63
CA ILE A 333 34.26 -17.47 5.45
C ILE A 333 34.17 -16.89 6.87
N VAL A 334 35.31 -16.58 7.50
CA VAL A 334 35.34 -15.95 8.83
C VAL A 334 34.70 -14.56 8.80
N GLN A 335 34.91 -13.78 7.74
CA GLN A 335 34.29 -12.46 7.57
C GLN A 335 32.77 -12.55 7.41
N ILE A 336 32.27 -13.53 6.65
CA ILE A 336 30.83 -13.75 6.52
C ILE A 336 30.23 -14.11 7.88
N LEU A 337 30.85 -15.04 8.62
CA LEU A 337 30.38 -15.43 9.96
C LEU A 337 30.42 -14.27 10.97
N ALA A 338 31.46 -13.44 10.93
CA ALA A 338 31.53 -12.26 11.78
C ALA A 338 30.46 -11.23 11.39
N GLY A 339 30.23 -11.04 10.09
CA GLY A 339 29.20 -10.15 9.57
C GLY A 339 27.79 -10.59 9.95
N THR A 340 27.46 -11.88 9.87
CA THR A 340 26.16 -12.41 10.31
C THR A 340 25.96 -12.26 11.81
N LEU A 341 27.02 -12.42 12.62
CA LEU A 341 26.96 -12.17 14.06
C LEU A 341 26.65 -10.70 14.39
N VAL A 342 27.33 -9.76 13.70
CA VAL A 342 27.06 -8.32 13.86
C VAL A 342 25.63 -7.99 13.44
N ALA A 343 25.16 -8.53 12.30
CA ALA A 343 23.80 -8.32 11.84
C ALA A 343 22.77 -8.85 12.84
N GLY A 344 22.96 -10.07 13.38
CA GLY A 344 22.11 -10.64 14.41
C GLY A 344 22.04 -9.78 15.68
N LEU A 345 23.18 -9.25 16.13
CA LEU A 345 23.23 -8.36 17.29
C LEU A 345 22.50 -7.04 17.04
N LEU A 346 22.62 -6.45 15.85
CA LEU A 346 21.88 -5.24 15.47
C LEU A 346 20.37 -5.48 15.40
N ILE A 347 19.92 -6.66 14.99
CA ILE A 347 18.49 -7.06 15.02
C ILE A 347 18.00 -7.13 16.46
N GLN A 348 18.76 -7.78 17.35
CA GLN A 348 18.40 -7.90 18.76
C GLN A 348 18.30 -6.54 19.48
N LEU A 349 19.12 -5.56 19.08
CA LEU A 349 19.06 -4.18 19.57
C LEU A 349 17.88 -3.37 18.99
N ASN A 350 16.98 -4.00 18.24
CA ASN A 350 15.80 -3.38 17.63
C ASN A 350 16.15 -2.26 16.63
N MET A 351 17.41 -2.18 16.17
CA MET A 351 17.86 -1.21 15.16
C MET A 351 17.50 -1.64 13.74
N LEU A 352 17.29 -2.94 13.54
CA LEU A 352 16.94 -3.56 12.26
C LEU A 352 15.52 -4.17 12.24
N SER A 353 14.72 -4.04 13.31
CA SER A 353 13.40 -4.72 13.43
C SER A 353 12.35 -4.25 12.43
N SER A 354 12.61 -3.19 11.68
CA SER A 354 11.79 -2.75 10.53
C SER A 354 12.14 -3.45 9.21
N ILE A 355 13.25 -4.20 9.16
CA ILE A 355 13.70 -4.99 8.01
C ILE A 355 13.35 -6.45 8.32
N ALA A 356 12.09 -6.82 8.12
CA ALA A 356 11.75 -8.22 7.91
C ALA A 356 12.60 -8.68 6.72
N VAL A 357 13.50 -9.64 6.95
CA VAL A 357 14.34 -10.21 5.92
C VAL A 357 13.53 -11.36 5.32
N PRO A 358 12.82 -11.17 4.19
CA PRO A 358 11.81 -12.13 3.75
C PRO A 358 12.42 -13.48 3.34
N PHE A 359 13.75 -13.56 3.14
CA PHE A 359 14.43 -14.81 2.84
C PHE A 359 14.53 -15.76 4.06
N LEU A 360 14.36 -15.25 5.28
CA LEU A 360 14.41 -16.02 6.53
C LEU A 360 13.05 -16.44 7.06
N ASP A 361 11.97 -15.90 6.51
CA ASP A 361 10.60 -16.32 6.83
C ASP A 361 10.27 -17.54 5.96
N TRP A 362 10.55 -18.74 6.45
CA TRP A 362 10.27 -20.00 5.76
C TRP A 362 8.84 -20.51 5.96
N GLU A 363 7.95 -19.66 6.49
CA GLU A 363 6.54 -20.00 6.69
C GLU A 363 5.75 -19.56 5.46
N TYR A 364 5.59 -20.53 4.55
CA TYR A 364 4.60 -20.51 3.46
C TYR A 364 3.17 -20.59 3.98
#